data_AF-A0A537B6A3-F1
#
_entry.id   AF-A0A537B6A3-F1
#
_cell.length_a   1.000
_cell.length_b   1.000
_cell.length_c   1.000
_cell.angle_alpha   90.00
_cell.angle_beta   90.00
_cell.angle_gamma   90.00
#
_symmetry.space_group_name_H-M   'P 1'
#
loop_
_entity.id
_entity.type
_entity.pdbx_description
1 polymer ?
#
loop_
_entity_poly.entity_id
_entity_poly.type
_entity_poly.pdbx_seq_one_letter_code
_entity_poly.pdbx_strand_id
1 'polypeptide(L)' 'MELLRNTLRPTPHVPLAMEGMNLFAKLEYVNPVGSIKDRAAYWILKRAAERGEICDDTTVIESS' A
#
# COMPACT_ATOMS: atom_id res chain seq x y z
N MET A 1 13.21 -6.74 0.96
CA MET A 1 11.85 -6.35 1.44
C MET A 1 11.84 -5.15 2.38
N GLU A 2 12.83 -4.98 3.26
CA GLU A 2 12.85 -3.88 4.24
C GLU A 2 12.97 -2.48 3.59
N LEU A 3 13.80 -2.33 2.56
CA LEU A 3 13.89 -1.08 1.79
C LEU A 3 12.54 -0.67 1.20
N LEU A 4 11.80 -1.63 0.61
CA LEU A 4 10.47 -1.37 0.04
C LEU A 4 9.45 -0.97 1.13
N ARG A 5 9.53 -1.61 2.31
CA ARG A 5 8.69 -1.25 3.46
C ARG A 5 8.82 0.22 3.84
N ASN A 6 10.03 0.74 3.82
CA ASN A 6 10.32 2.12 4.21
C ASN A 6 9.66 3.15 3.28
N THR A 7 9.34 2.74 2.04
CA THR A 7 8.61 3.58 1.09
C THR A 7 7.10 3.66 1.41
N LEU A 8 6.54 2.67 2.11
CA LEU A 8 5.13 2.62 2.54
C LEU A 8 4.89 3.37 3.87
N ARG A 9 5.44 4.58 3.96
CA ARG A 9 5.31 5.47 5.13
C ARG A 9 3.84 5.80 5.45
N PRO A 10 3.54 6.27 6.67
CA PRO A 10 2.22 6.82 6.97
C PRO A 10 1.84 7.92 5.97
N THR A 11 0.67 7.77 5.36
CA THR A 11 0.09 8.75 4.42
C THR A 11 -0.60 9.87 5.22
N PRO A 12 -0.60 11.12 4.73
CA PRO A 12 -1.27 12.23 5.41
C PRO A 12 -2.77 12.00 5.62
N HIS A 13 -3.30 12.58 6.68
CA HIS A 13 -4.73 12.83 6.84
C HIS A 13 -4.95 14.34 6.79
N VAL A 14 -5.82 14.82 5.91
CA VAL A 14 -6.06 16.24 5.70
C VAL A 14 -7.53 16.55 6.01
N PRO A 15 -7.83 17.55 6.87
CA PRO A 15 -9.21 17.96 7.12
C PRO A 15 -9.82 18.57 5.85
N LEU A 16 -11.08 18.26 5.60
CA LEU A 16 -11.87 18.86 4.52
C LEU A 16 -12.88 19.84 5.11
N ALA A 17 -13.01 21.00 4.49
CA ALA A 17 -13.99 22.00 4.91
C ALA A 17 -15.41 21.49 4.61
N MET A 18 -16.10 21.01 5.64
CA MET A 18 -17.50 20.57 5.60
C MET A 18 -18.21 21.08 6.86
N GLU A 19 -19.25 21.89 6.68
CA GLU A 19 -20.00 22.45 7.80
C GLU A 19 -20.74 21.33 8.57
N GLY A 20 -20.68 21.38 9.91
CA GLY A 20 -21.34 20.40 10.78
C GLY A 20 -20.71 19.00 10.79
N MET A 21 -19.57 18.78 10.13
CA MET A 21 -18.92 17.46 10.06
C MET A 21 -17.40 17.56 10.14
N ASN A 22 -16.79 16.71 10.98
CA ASN A 22 -15.36 16.50 11.00
C ASN A 22 -14.94 15.51 9.90
N LEU A 23 -14.78 16.01 8.67
CA LEU A 23 -14.42 15.21 7.51
C LEU A 23 -12.91 15.25 7.25
N PHE A 24 -12.30 14.09 6.95
CA PHE A 24 -10.87 13.97 6.65
C PHE A 24 -10.64 13.12 5.39
N ALA A 25 -9.67 13.52 4.58
CA ALA A 25 -9.15 12.73 3.47
C ALA A 25 -7.85 12.03 3.87
N LYS A 26 -7.77 10.72 3.62
CA LYS A 26 -6.55 9.92 3.75
C LYS A 26 -5.86 9.84 2.40
N LEU A 27 -4.70 10.48 2.27
CA LEU A 27 -4.06 10.72 0.97
C LEU A 27 -3.24 9.51 0.50
N GLU A 28 -3.87 8.39 0.16
CA GLU A 28 -3.16 7.17 -0.30
C GLU A 28 -2.48 7.31 -1.66
N TYR A 29 -2.77 8.38 -2.42
CA TYR A 29 -2.06 8.64 -3.68
C TYR A 29 -0.57 8.97 -3.49
N VAL A 30 -0.12 9.24 -2.25
CA VAL A 30 1.31 9.50 -1.99
C VAL A 30 2.14 8.22 -1.76
N ASN A 31 1.51 7.04 -1.82
CA ASN A 31 2.26 5.79 -1.89
C ASN A 31 3.09 5.73 -3.20
N PRO A 32 4.17 4.94 -3.26
CA PRO A 32 5.15 4.98 -4.36
C PRO A 32 4.59 4.85 -5.79
N VAL A 33 3.57 4.01 -5.99
CA VAL A 33 2.91 3.75 -7.28
C VAL A 33 1.58 4.51 -7.39
N GLY A 34 1.26 5.35 -6.40
CA GLY A 34 0.19 6.34 -6.49
C GLY A 34 -1.18 5.86 -6.03
N SER A 35 -1.26 4.73 -5.32
CA SER A 35 -2.56 4.24 -4.83
C SER A 35 -2.50 3.50 -3.50
N ILE A 36 -3.67 3.21 -2.94
CA ILE A 36 -3.79 2.36 -1.75
C ILE A 36 -3.33 0.90 -2.02
N LYS A 37 -3.33 0.45 -3.27
CA LYS A 37 -3.03 -0.94 -3.64
C LYS A 37 -1.59 -1.34 -3.33
N ASP A 38 -0.67 -0.38 -3.29
CA ASP A 38 0.74 -0.59 -2.92
C ASP A 38 0.88 -1.32 -1.57
N ARG A 39 0.03 -0.96 -0.60
CA ARG A 39 0.05 -1.58 0.73
C ARG A 39 -0.35 -3.06 0.66
N ALA A 40 -1.44 -3.36 -0.05
CA ALA A 40 -1.94 -4.72 -0.18
C ALA A 40 -0.94 -5.59 -0.96
N ALA A 41 -0.47 -5.11 -2.12
CA ALA A 41 0.49 -5.82 -2.96
C ALA A 41 1.77 -6.16 -2.18
N TYR A 42 2.33 -5.19 -1.44
CA TYR A 42 3.51 -5.45 -0.61
C TYR A 42 3.27 -6.54 0.43
N TRP A 43 2.16 -6.50 1.17
CA TRP A 43 1.91 -7.48 2.23
C TRP A 43 1.62 -8.88 1.68
N ILE A 44 0.89 -8.98 0.56
CA ILE A 44 0.62 -10.26 -0.10
C ILE A 44 1.94 -10.91 -0.53
N LEU A 45 2.76 -10.18 -1.30
CA LEU A 45 4.01 -10.70 -1.82
C LEU A 45 5.05 -10.96 -0.72
N LYS A 46 5.16 -10.06 0.26
CA LYS A 46 6.05 -10.27 1.41
C LYS A 46 5.72 -11.55 2.16
N ARG A 47 4.44 -11.78 2.46
CA ARG A 47 4.02 -12.96 3.23
C ARG A 47 4.22 -14.24 2.44
N ALA A 48 3.89 -14.23 1.14
CA ALA A 48 4.14 -15.38 0.27
C ALA A 48 5.64 -15.72 0.22
N ALA A 49 6.50 -14.71 0.07
CA ALA A 49 7.96 -14.90 0.08
C ALA A 49 8.48 -15.40 1.44
N GLU A 50 8.00 -14.85 2.56
CA GLU A 50 8.37 -15.29 3.91
C GLU A 50 7.95 -16.73 4.22
N ARG A 51 6.88 -17.21 3.58
CA ARG A 51 6.40 -18.60 3.68
C ARG A 51 7.09 -19.55 2.70
N GLY A 52 7.93 -19.03 1.80
CA GLY A 52 8.55 -19.82 0.73
C GLY A 52 7.58 -20.26 -0.37
N GLU A 53 6.42 -19.62 -0.50
CA GLU A 53 5.42 -19.94 -1.53
C GLU A 53 5.82 -19.39 -2.91
N ILE A 54 6.63 -18.34 -2.93
CA ILE A 54 7.14 -17.69 -4.15
C ILE A 54 8.64 -17.43 -4.02
N CYS A 55 9.31 -17.37 -5.16
CA CYS A 55 10.70 -16.99 -5.34
C CYS A 55 10.85 -16.03 -6.53
N ASP A 56 12.08 -15.63 -6.82
CA ASP A 56 12.38 -14.69 -7.91
C ASP A 56 11.98 -15.22 -9.30
N ASP A 57 11.85 -16.54 -9.47
CA ASP A 57 11.40 -17.19 -10.71
C ASP A 57 9.87 -17.36 -10.78
N THR A 58 9.14 -17.00 -9.72
CA THR A 58 7.69 -17.18 -9.68
C THR A 58 6.98 -16.13 -10.54
N THR A 59 6.12 -16.59 -11.46
CA THR A 59 5.21 -15.71 -12.20
C THR A 59 4.01 -15.36 -11.32
N VAL A 60 3.80 -14.07 -11.09
CA VAL A 60 2.61 -13.55 -10.39
C VAL A 60 1.50 -13.30 -11.40
N ILE A 61 0.31 -13.87 -11.16
CA ILE A 61 -0.89 -13.68 -11.98
C ILE A 61 -1.94 -12.96 -11.14
N GLU A 62 -2.59 -11.97 -11.71
CA GLU A 62 -3.63 -11.15 -11.07
C GLU A 62 -4.66 -10.70 -12.12
N SER A 63 -5.88 -10.39 -11.69
CA SER A 63 -6.92 -9.71 -12.47
C SER A 63 -7.43 -8.48 -11.72
N SER A 64 -7.03 -7.27 -12.15
CA SER A 64 -7.32 -6.02 -11.44
C SER A 64 -8.57 -5.28 -11.89
#